data_AF-A0AAP0P7T9-F1
#
_entry.id   AF-A0AAP0P7T9-F1
#
_cell.length_a   1.000
_cell.length_b   1.000
_cell.length_c   1.000
_cell.angle_alpha   90.00
_cell.angle_beta   90.00
_cell.angle_gamma   90.00
#
_symmetry.space_group_name_H-M   'P 1'
#
loop_
_entity.id
_entity.type
_entity.pdbx_description
1 polymer ?
#
loop_
_entity_poly.entity_id
_entity_poly.type
_entity_poly.pdbx_seq_one_letter_code
_entity_poly.pdbx_strand_id
1 'polypeptide(L)'
;MVCTYLVLYQLKSQYLNLRSLATASLHNPLSLLPPCPSLHQIKQSHALITVAGLANNGTILGHLIAALAALSPSPPPLYSLSIFHSISRPNIFAFNNLIRCFAKSHSPRNSLLHYSAILQTPNLRPNNHTFPFVLQACSKALWVVVGVQLHGHVVKLGFERDLFVRNALVSFYGTCRGAESARRVFEEMPDCRDVVTWNAILAGYAREEEMGVAEKVFDEMPQRDVVSWSTMIMGFVQSGCPEKGLEWFGEMRERGLAMNEAVVVSALSASAQLGLLEQGRLVHSTIRLGEFPITVAIGTALVDMYAKCGCIDMSRNVFDGMRRRDVWSWNVMICGLAAHGLAKEALSQFRRFVREGFVPGNVTFVGVLNACSHAGLVDDGRHYFKLMTQFYRLEPEMEHYGCMVDLFARAGLVREALDFVENMGIKPDPVLWATLLGACKIHGLVELGETIGKKLIKLDPTHDGNYVLLSSIHAQARKWDDVLRVRRLMVNRGAANKVAGWSLIEAEGKVHRFLAGEKEHPRVIEIYKMLKVIERRLVDAGYSPDVSPVLHDIGEEEKENAIWEHSERLAIAFGLLVTHDKVGDCIRIVKNLRVCGDCHEVCKMISKVFEREIIVRDGSRFHHFIGGECSCLDYW
;
A
#
# COMPACT_ATOMS: atom_id res chain seq x y z
N MET A 1 18.57 -59.12 -19.18
CA MET A 1 17.35 -59.53 -19.91
C MET A 1 16.18 -59.96 -19.01
N VAL A 2 16.38 -60.25 -17.71
CA VAL A 2 15.28 -60.65 -16.81
C VAL A 2 14.57 -59.46 -16.14
N CYS A 3 15.25 -58.32 -15.91
CA CYS A 3 14.62 -57.10 -15.36
C CYS A 3 13.65 -56.39 -16.32
N THR A 4 13.88 -56.43 -17.63
CA THR A 4 12.97 -55.83 -18.63
C THR A 4 11.67 -56.63 -18.77
N TYR A 5 11.70 -57.95 -18.55
CA TYR A 5 10.51 -58.81 -18.60
C TYR A 5 9.61 -58.64 -17.37
N LEU A 6 10.18 -58.44 -16.18
CA LEU A 6 9.41 -58.17 -14.95
C LEU A 6 8.70 -56.81 -14.97
N VAL A 7 9.36 -55.78 -15.53
CA VAL A 7 8.75 -54.45 -15.71
C VAL A 7 7.64 -54.47 -16.76
N LEU A 8 7.83 -55.19 -17.87
CA LEU A 8 6.78 -55.37 -18.89
C LEU A 8 5.62 -56.24 -18.38
N TYR A 9 5.86 -57.23 -17.51
CA TYR A 9 4.81 -58.06 -16.92
C TYR A 9 4.02 -57.31 -15.85
N GLN A 10 4.67 -56.47 -15.03
CA GLN A 10 3.99 -55.58 -14.09
C GLN A 10 3.20 -54.47 -14.81
N LEU A 11 3.73 -53.90 -15.90
CA LEU A 11 3.00 -52.97 -16.75
C LEU A 11 1.81 -53.64 -17.42
N LYS A 12 1.94 -54.88 -17.92
CA LYS A 12 0.85 -55.62 -18.56
C LYS A 12 -0.22 -56.09 -17.55
N SER A 13 0.19 -56.44 -16.33
CA SER A 13 -0.70 -56.74 -15.20
C SER A 13 -1.47 -55.50 -14.72
N GLN A 14 -0.82 -54.33 -14.66
CA GLN A 14 -1.51 -53.05 -14.41
C GLN A 14 -2.42 -52.65 -15.58
N TYR A 15 -2.02 -52.92 -16.83
CA TYR A 15 -2.80 -52.65 -18.03
C TYR A 15 -4.06 -53.55 -18.15
N LEU A 16 -3.96 -54.81 -17.71
CA LEU A 16 -5.08 -55.75 -17.64
C LEU A 16 -6.04 -55.44 -16.48
N ASN A 17 -5.52 -55.01 -15.32
CA ASN A 17 -6.35 -54.50 -14.21
C ASN A 17 -7.02 -53.15 -14.56
N LEU A 18 -6.37 -52.29 -15.35
CA LEU A 18 -6.98 -51.09 -15.90
C LEU A 18 -8.11 -51.41 -16.88
N ARG A 19 -8.01 -52.49 -17.67
CA ARG A 19 -9.11 -52.95 -18.55
C ARG A 19 -10.30 -53.52 -17.78
N SER A 20 -10.08 -54.24 -16.67
CA SER A 20 -11.18 -54.78 -15.85
C SER A 20 -11.87 -53.72 -14.98
N LEU A 21 -11.16 -52.65 -14.59
CA LEU A 21 -11.74 -51.45 -13.99
C LEU A 21 -12.38 -50.52 -15.04
N ALA A 22 -11.88 -50.50 -16.28
CA ALA A 22 -12.37 -49.62 -17.35
C ALA A 22 -13.79 -49.96 -17.84
N THR A 23 -14.21 -51.23 -17.80
CA THR A 23 -15.53 -51.59 -18.34
C THR A 23 -16.72 -51.10 -17.49
N ALA A 24 -16.50 -50.75 -16.22
CA ALA A 24 -17.54 -50.21 -15.34
C ALA A 24 -17.54 -48.67 -15.22
N SER A 25 -16.43 -47.98 -15.52
CA SER A 25 -16.27 -46.53 -15.29
C SER A 25 -16.28 -45.65 -16.56
N LEU A 26 -16.44 -46.23 -17.75
CA LEU A 26 -16.37 -45.54 -19.04
C LEU A 26 -17.56 -44.61 -19.34
N HIS A 27 -18.62 -44.63 -18.53
CA HIS A 27 -19.83 -43.85 -18.81
C HIS A 27 -19.75 -42.36 -18.45
N ASN A 28 -18.82 -41.91 -17.60
CA ASN A 28 -18.61 -40.48 -17.33
C ASN A 28 -17.24 -40.17 -16.68
N PRO A 29 -16.14 -39.96 -17.44
CA PRO A 29 -14.81 -39.69 -16.89
C PRO A 29 -14.70 -38.43 -16.01
N LEU A 30 -15.70 -37.54 -16.07
CA LEU A 30 -15.76 -36.31 -15.30
C LEU A 30 -16.34 -36.51 -13.89
N SER A 31 -17.02 -37.63 -13.60
CA SER A 31 -17.57 -37.92 -12.27
C SER A 31 -16.49 -38.18 -11.21
N LEU A 32 -15.25 -38.40 -11.64
CA LEU A 32 -14.08 -38.63 -10.78
C LEU A 32 -13.38 -37.33 -10.37
N LEU A 33 -13.78 -36.17 -10.92
CA LEU A 33 -13.21 -34.89 -10.52
C LEU A 33 -13.83 -34.43 -9.19
N PRO A 34 -13.02 -34.13 -8.15
CA PRO A 34 -13.54 -33.51 -6.95
C PRO A 34 -14.07 -32.10 -7.27
N PRO A 35 -14.90 -31.51 -6.39
CA PRO A 35 -15.48 -30.18 -6.60
C PRO A 35 -14.45 -29.07 -6.90
N CYS A 36 -13.24 -29.18 -6.33
CA CYS A 36 -12.10 -28.29 -6.60
C CYS A 36 -10.90 -29.12 -7.11
N PRO A 37 -10.84 -29.43 -8.42
CA PRO A 37 -9.81 -30.30 -8.95
C PRO A 37 -8.48 -29.55 -9.15
N SER A 38 -7.37 -30.21 -8.81
CA SER A 38 -6.03 -29.72 -9.14
C SER A 38 -5.76 -29.82 -10.65
N LEU A 39 -4.82 -29.01 -11.15
CA LEU A 39 -4.39 -29.10 -12.56
C LEU A 39 -3.91 -30.52 -12.93
N HIS A 40 -3.30 -31.24 -11.98
CA HIS A 40 -2.87 -32.62 -12.21
C HIS A 40 -4.06 -33.57 -12.42
N GLN A 41 -5.09 -33.47 -11.59
CA GLN A 41 -6.31 -34.27 -11.72
C GLN A 41 -7.05 -33.96 -13.03
N ILE A 42 -7.13 -32.69 -13.42
CA ILE A 42 -7.72 -32.31 -14.72
C ILE A 42 -6.93 -32.92 -15.89
N LYS A 43 -5.59 -32.92 -15.82
CA LYS A 43 -4.73 -33.56 -16.84
C LYS A 43 -4.94 -35.08 -16.89
N GLN A 44 -5.11 -35.73 -15.75
CA GLN A 44 -5.42 -37.16 -15.69
C GLN A 44 -6.78 -37.48 -16.32
N SER A 45 -7.83 -36.73 -15.98
CA SER A 45 -9.15 -36.88 -16.59
C SER A 45 -9.11 -36.63 -18.10
N HIS A 46 -8.35 -35.64 -18.57
CA HIS A 46 -8.14 -35.39 -19.99
C HIS A 46 -7.50 -36.59 -20.71
N ALA A 47 -6.48 -37.19 -20.11
CA ALA A 47 -5.82 -38.38 -20.66
C ALA A 47 -6.79 -39.57 -20.74
N LEU A 48 -7.60 -39.79 -19.70
CA LEU A 48 -8.63 -40.84 -19.69
C LEU A 48 -9.70 -40.63 -20.76
N ILE A 49 -10.19 -39.39 -20.94
CA ILE A 49 -11.14 -39.01 -22.00
C ILE A 49 -10.53 -39.30 -23.38
N THR A 50 -9.23 -39.05 -23.55
CA THR A 50 -8.51 -39.30 -24.81
C THR A 50 -8.41 -40.80 -25.09
N VAL A 51 -8.01 -41.61 -24.11
CA VAL A 51 -7.92 -43.06 -24.24
C VAL A 51 -9.28 -43.71 -24.47
N ALA A 52 -10.35 -43.14 -23.90
CA ALA A 52 -11.72 -43.56 -24.11
C ALA A 52 -12.29 -43.22 -25.50
N GLY A 53 -11.53 -42.54 -26.36
CA GLY A 53 -11.99 -42.12 -27.70
C GLY A 53 -13.00 -40.96 -27.67
N LEU A 54 -13.11 -40.25 -26.54
CA LEU A 54 -14.07 -39.16 -26.34
C LEU A 54 -13.47 -37.77 -26.56
N ALA A 55 -12.23 -37.69 -27.09
CA ALA A 55 -11.49 -36.44 -27.32
C ALA A 55 -12.11 -35.48 -28.34
N ASN A 56 -13.15 -35.90 -29.08
CA ASN A 56 -13.85 -35.01 -30.03
C ASN A 56 -15.20 -34.49 -29.48
N ASN A 57 -15.61 -34.92 -28.27
CA ASN A 57 -16.90 -34.56 -27.70
C ASN A 57 -16.87 -33.16 -27.06
N GLY A 58 -17.47 -32.18 -27.74
CA GLY A 58 -17.46 -30.78 -27.30
C GLY A 58 -18.13 -30.51 -25.96
N THR A 59 -19.09 -31.34 -25.53
CA THR A 59 -19.72 -31.20 -24.21
C THR A 59 -18.78 -31.68 -23.11
N ILE A 60 -18.15 -32.85 -23.28
CA ILE A 60 -17.22 -33.42 -22.29
C ILE A 60 -16.00 -32.50 -22.13
N LEU A 61 -15.39 -32.11 -23.25
CA LEU A 61 -14.24 -31.21 -23.23
C LEU A 61 -14.61 -29.80 -22.78
N GLY A 62 -15.83 -29.33 -23.05
CA GLY A 62 -16.34 -28.07 -22.49
C GLY A 62 -16.36 -28.06 -20.95
N HIS A 63 -16.78 -29.16 -20.32
CA HIS A 63 -16.74 -29.29 -18.85
C HIS A 63 -15.31 -29.36 -18.31
N LEU A 64 -14.39 -29.97 -19.05
CA LEU A 64 -12.97 -29.98 -18.71
C LEU A 64 -12.37 -28.55 -18.74
N ILE A 65 -12.73 -27.76 -19.76
CA ILE A 65 -12.34 -26.34 -19.85
C ILE A 65 -13.00 -25.53 -18.72
N ALA A 66 -14.24 -25.84 -18.34
CA ALA A 66 -14.91 -25.22 -17.19
C ALA A 66 -14.14 -25.48 -15.87
N ALA A 67 -13.68 -26.71 -15.66
CA ALA A 67 -12.84 -27.07 -14.52
C ALA A 67 -11.50 -26.32 -14.53
N LEU A 68 -10.87 -26.15 -15.71
CA LEU A 68 -9.66 -25.32 -15.85
C LEU A 68 -9.95 -23.86 -15.49
N ALA A 69 -11.07 -23.31 -15.96
CA ALA A 69 -11.49 -21.92 -15.69
C ALA A 69 -11.76 -21.65 -14.20
N ALA A 70 -11.94 -22.69 -13.39
CA ALA A 70 -12.13 -22.60 -11.94
C ALA A 70 -10.81 -22.61 -11.14
N LEU A 71 -9.66 -22.92 -11.76
CA LEU A 71 -8.36 -22.93 -11.09
C LEU A 71 -7.92 -21.53 -10.60
N SER A 72 -7.27 -21.51 -9.43
CA SER A 72 -6.65 -20.33 -8.79
C SER A 72 -5.12 -20.52 -8.74
N PRO A 73 -4.27 -19.49 -8.95
CA PRO A 73 -4.61 -18.07 -9.11
C PRO A 73 -5.07 -17.69 -10.52
N SER A 74 -4.72 -18.48 -11.55
CA SER A 74 -5.24 -18.27 -12.91
C SER A 74 -5.28 -19.58 -13.72
N PRO A 75 -6.23 -19.73 -14.65
CA PRO A 75 -6.31 -20.89 -15.53
C PRO A 75 -5.14 -20.90 -16.53
N PRO A 76 -4.60 -22.07 -16.93
CA PRO A 76 -3.54 -22.16 -17.94
C PRO A 76 -4.12 -21.98 -19.35
N PRO A 77 -4.02 -20.78 -19.96
CA PRO A 77 -4.82 -20.44 -21.15
C PRO A 77 -4.41 -21.26 -22.38
N LEU A 78 -3.11 -21.54 -22.55
CA LEU A 78 -2.60 -22.33 -23.67
C LEU A 78 -3.04 -23.80 -23.59
N TYR A 79 -3.13 -24.35 -22.38
CA TYR A 79 -3.60 -25.72 -22.19
C TYR A 79 -5.10 -25.81 -22.47
N SER A 80 -5.90 -24.85 -21.98
CA SER A 80 -7.33 -24.75 -22.32
C SER A 80 -7.56 -24.63 -23.83
N LEU A 81 -6.74 -23.85 -24.53
CA LEU A 81 -6.80 -23.70 -25.99
C LEU A 81 -6.45 -25.01 -26.71
N SER A 82 -5.44 -25.75 -26.24
CA SER A 82 -5.06 -27.04 -26.82
C SER A 82 -6.19 -28.08 -26.73
N ILE A 83 -6.90 -28.12 -25.60
CA ILE A 83 -8.10 -28.95 -25.43
C ILE A 83 -9.19 -28.48 -26.38
N PHE A 84 -9.42 -27.18 -26.48
CA PHE A 84 -10.45 -26.64 -27.37
C PHE A 84 -10.22 -26.99 -28.85
N HIS A 85 -8.97 -26.96 -29.32
CA HIS A 85 -8.62 -27.33 -30.70
C HIS A 85 -8.85 -28.82 -31.01
N SER A 86 -8.90 -29.69 -30.00
CA SER A 86 -9.26 -31.10 -30.21
C SER A 86 -10.75 -31.33 -30.45
N ILE A 87 -11.61 -30.34 -30.19
CA ILE A 87 -13.06 -30.44 -30.39
C ILE A 87 -13.38 -30.25 -31.88
N SER A 88 -13.91 -31.29 -32.53
CA SER A 88 -14.24 -31.23 -33.96
C SER A 88 -15.40 -30.27 -34.29
N ARG A 89 -16.36 -30.11 -33.37
CA ARG A 89 -17.50 -29.18 -33.49
C ARG A 89 -17.75 -28.48 -32.15
N PRO A 90 -17.09 -27.35 -31.87
CA PRO A 90 -17.24 -26.64 -30.61
C PRO A 90 -18.64 -26.00 -30.50
N ASN A 91 -19.31 -26.25 -29.38
CA ASN A 91 -20.60 -25.64 -29.05
C ASN A 91 -20.40 -24.34 -28.24
N ILE A 92 -21.49 -23.56 -28.07
CA ILE A 92 -21.44 -22.29 -27.32
C ILE A 92 -20.92 -22.45 -25.89
N PHE A 93 -21.19 -23.60 -25.24
CA PHE A 93 -20.71 -23.91 -23.90
C PHE A 93 -19.17 -24.02 -23.84
N ALA A 94 -18.56 -24.73 -24.80
CA ALA A 94 -17.10 -24.82 -24.90
C ALA A 94 -16.46 -23.45 -25.17
N PHE A 95 -17.05 -22.64 -26.06
CA PHE A 95 -16.60 -21.28 -26.33
C PHE A 95 -16.68 -20.38 -25.09
N ASN A 96 -17.81 -20.38 -24.36
CA ASN A 96 -17.99 -19.56 -23.16
C ASN A 96 -16.96 -19.90 -22.07
N ASN A 97 -16.67 -21.18 -21.86
CA ASN A 97 -15.65 -21.60 -20.88
C ASN A 97 -14.22 -21.26 -21.33
N LEU A 98 -13.93 -21.29 -22.63
CA LEU A 98 -12.64 -20.82 -23.15
C LEU A 98 -12.48 -19.30 -22.99
N ILE A 99 -13.51 -18.52 -23.32
CA ILE A 99 -13.56 -17.07 -23.08
C ILE A 99 -13.34 -16.78 -21.59
N ARG A 100 -14.00 -17.53 -20.70
CA ARG A 100 -13.80 -17.43 -19.25
C ARG A 100 -12.36 -17.71 -18.83
N CYS A 101 -11.70 -18.71 -19.42
CA CYS A 101 -10.28 -18.98 -19.17
C CYS A 101 -9.42 -17.76 -19.54
N PHE A 102 -9.61 -17.21 -20.74
CA PHE A 102 -8.81 -16.08 -21.19
C PHE A 102 -9.09 -14.79 -20.42
N ALA A 103 -10.36 -14.53 -20.06
CA ALA A 103 -10.76 -13.37 -19.26
C ALA A 103 -10.07 -13.35 -17.88
N LYS A 104 -9.90 -14.53 -17.27
CA LYS A 104 -9.16 -14.68 -16.00
C LYS A 104 -7.64 -14.69 -16.17
N SER A 105 -7.13 -15.06 -17.35
CA SER A 105 -5.69 -15.13 -17.65
C SER A 105 -5.05 -13.76 -17.87
N HIS A 106 -3.73 -13.72 -18.09
CA HIS A 106 -2.97 -12.52 -18.48
C HIS A 106 -3.19 -12.09 -19.95
N SER A 107 -4.03 -12.81 -20.70
CA SER A 107 -4.28 -12.57 -22.12
C SER A 107 -5.78 -12.31 -22.42
N PRO A 108 -6.38 -11.24 -21.87
CA PRO A 108 -7.81 -10.94 -22.03
C PRO A 108 -8.21 -10.69 -23.50
N ARG A 109 -7.27 -10.35 -24.38
CA ARG A 109 -7.52 -10.12 -25.81
C ARG A 109 -8.09 -11.35 -26.52
N ASN A 110 -7.65 -12.53 -26.11
CA ASN A 110 -8.10 -13.78 -26.72
C ASN A 110 -9.58 -14.05 -26.43
N SER A 111 -10.14 -13.51 -25.35
CA SER A 111 -11.58 -13.55 -25.10
C SER A 111 -12.39 -12.89 -26.23
N LEU A 112 -11.89 -11.77 -26.77
CA LEU A 112 -12.53 -11.08 -27.89
C LEU A 112 -12.35 -11.80 -29.22
N LEU A 113 -11.19 -12.43 -29.44
CA LEU A 113 -10.95 -13.25 -30.63
C LEU A 113 -11.95 -14.42 -30.70
N HIS A 114 -12.14 -15.12 -29.58
CA HIS A 114 -13.11 -16.22 -29.52
C HIS A 114 -14.56 -15.73 -29.56
N TYR A 115 -14.86 -14.53 -29.04
CA TYR A 115 -16.16 -13.90 -29.25
C TYR A 115 -16.43 -13.61 -30.73
N SER A 116 -15.45 -13.06 -31.46
CA SER A 116 -15.56 -12.86 -32.90
C SER A 116 -15.75 -14.17 -33.66
N ALA A 117 -15.07 -15.24 -33.24
CA ALA A 117 -15.25 -16.58 -33.82
C ALA A 117 -16.68 -17.14 -33.61
N ILE A 118 -17.31 -16.87 -32.46
CA ILE A 118 -18.74 -17.21 -32.25
C ILE A 118 -19.62 -16.51 -33.29
N LEU A 119 -19.38 -15.21 -33.54
CA LEU A 119 -20.17 -14.43 -34.49
C LEU A 119 -20.00 -14.88 -35.95
N GLN A 120 -18.82 -15.44 -36.29
CA GLN A 120 -18.50 -15.93 -37.63
C GLN A 120 -18.96 -17.37 -37.89
N THR A 121 -19.24 -18.15 -36.83
CA THR A 121 -19.60 -19.56 -36.96
C THR A 121 -21.11 -19.72 -37.23
N PRO A 122 -21.54 -20.40 -38.30
CA PRO A 122 -22.95 -20.65 -38.57
C PRO A 122 -23.64 -21.38 -37.41
N ASN A 123 -24.87 -21.00 -37.09
CA ASN A 123 -25.70 -21.57 -36.03
C ASN A 123 -25.20 -21.38 -34.58
N LEU A 124 -24.15 -20.58 -34.36
CA LEU A 124 -23.77 -20.14 -33.02
C LEU A 124 -24.18 -18.68 -32.79
N ARG A 125 -24.65 -18.39 -31.57
CA ARG A 125 -25.01 -17.04 -31.12
C ARG A 125 -24.48 -16.84 -29.69
N PRO A 126 -23.97 -15.65 -29.36
CA PRO A 126 -23.67 -15.29 -27.97
C PRO A 126 -24.93 -15.41 -27.12
N ASN A 127 -24.75 -15.77 -25.85
CA ASN A 127 -25.83 -15.82 -24.87
C ASN A 127 -25.47 -15.07 -23.58
N ASN A 128 -26.37 -15.09 -22.59
CA ASN A 128 -26.17 -14.47 -21.28
C ASN A 128 -24.93 -14.98 -20.51
N HIS A 129 -24.40 -16.17 -20.84
CA HIS A 129 -23.15 -16.67 -20.28
C HIS A 129 -21.89 -16.23 -21.06
N THR A 130 -22.05 -15.66 -22.26
CA THR A 130 -20.93 -15.14 -23.07
C THR A 130 -20.52 -13.75 -22.58
N PHE A 131 -21.50 -12.84 -22.44
CA PHE A 131 -21.27 -11.42 -22.17
C PHE A 131 -20.50 -11.11 -20.88
N PRO A 132 -20.77 -11.76 -19.73
CA PRO A 132 -20.07 -11.45 -18.49
C PRO A 132 -18.56 -11.60 -18.59
N PHE A 133 -18.07 -12.61 -19.31
CA PHE A 133 -16.64 -12.88 -19.42
C PHE A 133 -15.93 -12.04 -20.48
N VAL A 134 -16.61 -11.66 -21.58
CA VAL A 134 -16.03 -10.71 -22.54
C VAL A 134 -16.00 -9.29 -21.96
N LEU A 135 -17.01 -8.89 -21.19
CA LEU A 135 -17.01 -7.62 -20.46
C LEU A 135 -15.93 -7.63 -19.37
N GLN A 136 -15.79 -8.73 -18.61
CA GLN A 136 -14.70 -8.88 -17.64
C GLN A 136 -13.31 -8.74 -18.29
N ALA A 137 -13.12 -9.30 -19.49
CA ALA A 137 -11.87 -9.13 -20.24
C ALA A 137 -11.63 -7.66 -20.62
N CYS A 138 -12.67 -6.94 -21.04
CA CYS A 138 -12.61 -5.50 -21.29
C CYS A 138 -12.31 -4.70 -20.03
N SER A 139 -12.93 -5.02 -18.88
CA SER A 139 -12.64 -4.37 -17.59
C SER A 139 -11.19 -4.54 -17.20
N LYS A 140 -10.65 -5.76 -17.33
CA LYS A 140 -9.27 -6.09 -16.98
C LYS A 140 -8.25 -5.34 -17.85
N ALA A 141 -8.59 -5.10 -19.11
CA ALA A 141 -7.73 -4.40 -20.06
C ALA A 141 -8.09 -2.92 -20.27
N LEU A 142 -9.07 -2.40 -19.51
CA LEU A 142 -9.60 -1.04 -19.60
C LEU A 142 -10.03 -0.64 -21.04
N TRP A 143 -10.60 -1.57 -21.81
CA TRP A 143 -11.05 -1.32 -23.19
C TRP A 143 -12.45 -0.71 -23.23
N VAL A 144 -12.54 0.59 -22.91
CA VAL A 144 -13.80 1.34 -22.87
C VAL A 144 -14.58 1.21 -24.17
N VAL A 145 -13.95 1.52 -25.32
CA VAL A 145 -14.62 1.54 -26.63
C VAL A 145 -15.18 0.17 -27.01
N VAL A 146 -14.40 -0.89 -26.81
CA VAL A 146 -14.83 -2.26 -27.13
C VAL A 146 -15.95 -2.71 -26.19
N GLY A 147 -15.85 -2.40 -24.90
CA GLY A 147 -16.91 -2.73 -23.96
C GLY A 147 -18.23 -2.00 -24.22
N VAL A 148 -18.19 -0.74 -24.71
CA VAL A 148 -19.38 -0.02 -25.17
C VAL A 148 -20.01 -0.69 -26.41
N GLN A 149 -19.19 -1.16 -27.36
CA GLN A 149 -19.69 -1.95 -28.50
C GLN A 149 -20.34 -3.26 -28.05
N LEU A 150 -19.74 -3.96 -27.08
CA LEU A 150 -20.30 -5.17 -26.49
C LEU A 150 -21.62 -4.88 -25.75
N HIS A 151 -21.73 -3.74 -25.07
CA HIS A 151 -23.01 -3.31 -24.48
C HIS A 151 -24.07 -3.07 -25.56
N GLY A 152 -23.72 -2.46 -26.71
CA GLY A 152 -24.61 -2.37 -27.86
C GLY A 152 -25.08 -3.73 -28.38
N HIS A 153 -24.20 -4.75 -28.37
CA HIS A 153 -24.56 -6.13 -28.71
C HIS A 153 -25.49 -6.77 -27.66
N VAL A 154 -25.29 -6.49 -26.37
CA VAL A 154 -26.19 -6.94 -25.28
C VAL A 154 -27.61 -6.47 -25.54
N VAL A 155 -27.79 -5.17 -25.81
CA VAL A 155 -29.09 -4.56 -26.09
C VAL A 155 -29.69 -5.13 -27.39
N LYS A 156 -28.90 -5.21 -28.46
CA LYS A 156 -29.38 -5.71 -29.76
C LYS A 156 -29.85 -7.18 -29.71
N LEU A 157 -29.27 -7.98 -28.83
CA LEU A 157 -29.61 -9.40 -28.69
C LEU A 157 -30.64 -9.68 -27.56
N GLY A 158 -31.16 -8.65 -26.88
CA GLY A 158 -32.21 -8.81 -25.87
C GLY A 158 -31.72 -9.29 -24.50
N PHE A 159 -30.42 -9.12 -24.19
CA PHE A 159 -29.84 -9.54 -22.91
C PHE A 159 -29.75 -8.39 -21.90
N GLU A 160 -30.29 -7.22 -22.20
CA GLU A 160 -30.24 -6.05 -21.34
C GLU A 160 -30.99 -6.22 -20.03
N ARG A 161 -31.89 -7.21 -19.89
CA ARG A 161 -32.57 -7.50 -18.60
C ARG A 161 -31.99 -8.70 -17.85
N ASP A 162 -30.97 -9.37 -18.39
CA ASP A 162 -30.33 -10.49 -17.69
C ASP A 162 -29.45 -9.99 -16.54
N LEU A 163 -29.66 -10.54 -15.35
CA LEU A 163 -28.98 -10.12 -14.11
C LEU A 163 -27.46 -10.32 -14.18
N PHE A 164 -26.99 -11.44 -14.74
CA PHE A 164 -25.55 -11.71 -14.84
C PHE A 164 -24.87 -10.78 -15.82
N VAL A 165 -25.53 -10.49 -16.95
CA VAL A 165 -25.03 -9.53 -17.95
C VAL A 165 -25.00 -8.12 -17.38
N ARG A 166 -26.04 -7.69 -16.65
CA ARG A 166 -26.08 -6.38 -15.98
C ARG A 166 -25.00 -6.22 -14.92
N ASN A 167 -24.83 -7.21 -14.04
CA ASN A 167 -23.77 -7.19 -13.03
C ASN A 167 -22.38 -7.01 -13.68
N ALA A 168 -22.16 -7.66 -14.82
CA ALA A 168 -20.94 -7.47 -15.60
C ALA A 168 -20.83 -6.08 -16.26
N LEU A 169 -21.94 -5.48 -16.72
CA LEU A 169 -21.95 -4.12 -17.27
C LEU A 169 -21.67 -3.06 -16.20
N VAL A 170 -22.32 -3.15 -15.03
CA VAL A 170 -22.06 -2.24 -13.89
C VAL A 170 -20.59 -2.34 -13.46
N SER A 171 -20.09 -3.57 -13.30
CA SER A 171 -18.67 -3.80 -12.99
C SER A 171 -17.73 -3.26 -14.07
N PHE A 172 -18.07 -3.41 -15.35
CA PHE A 172 -17.31 -2.88 -16.47
C PHE A 172 -17.21 -1.36 -16.44
N TYR A 173 -18.35 -0.66 -16.36
CA TYR A 173 -18.35 0.79 -16.32
C TYR A 173 -17.69 1.32 -15.03
N GLY A 174 -17.92 0.69 -13.88
CA GLY A 174 -17.29 1.08 -12.62
C GLY A 174 -15.78 0.81 -12.57
N THR A 175 -15.27 -0.16 -13.34
CA THR A 175 -13.81 -0.40 -13.45
C THR A 175 -13.16 0.55 -14.45
N CYS A 176 -13.87 0.88 -15.53
CA CYS A 176 -13.39 1.69 -16.64
C CYS A 176 -13.55 3.20 -16.45
N ARG A 177 -13.63 3.68 -15.20
CA ARG A 177 -13.79 5.10 -14.81
C ARG A 177 -15.00 5.80 -15.43
N GLY A 178 -16.12 5.08 -15.50
CA GLY A 178 -17.39 5.61 -15.93
C GLY A 178 -18.44 5.47 -14.85
N ALA A 179 -18.21 5.99 -13.63
CA ALA A 179 -19.19 5.91 -12.54
C ALA A 179 -20.59 6.39 -12.94
N GLU A 180 -20.69 7.46 -13.75
CA GLU A 180 -21.99 7.91 -14.27
C GLU A 180 -22.65 6.87 -15.18
N SER A 181 -21.88 6.23 -16.07
CA SER A 181 -22.40 5.15 -16.93
C SER A 181 -22.78 3.91 -16.11
N ALA A 182 -21.99 3.58 -15.09
CA ALA A 182 -22.30 2.51 -14.16
C ALA A 182 -23.60 2.80 -13.38
N ARG A 183 -23.75 4.05 -12.91
CA ARG A 183 -24.93 4.55 -12.21
C ARG A 183 -26.17 4.51 -13.10
N ARG A 184 -26.06 4.90 -14.37
CA ARG A 184 -27.18 4.81 -15.33
C ARG A 184 -27.64 3.36 -15.54
N VAL A 185 -26.71 2.44 -15.80
CA VAL A 185 -27.03 1.00 -15.95
C VAL A 185 -27.64 0.43 -14.66
N PHE A 186 -27.19 0.91 -13.50
CA PHE A 186 -27.73 0.56 -12.19
C PHE A 186 -29.15 1.10 -11.96
N GLU A 187 -29.40 2.36 -12.32
CA GLU A 187 -30.68 3.07 -12.11
C GLU A 187 -31.82 2.55 -12.99
N GLU A 188 -31.52 2.15 -14.22
CA GLU A 188 -32.50 1.71 -15.21
C GLU A 188 -33.39 0.53 -14.78
N MET A 189 -33.02 -0.24 -13.75
CA MET A 189 -33.80 -1.40 -13.28
C MET A 189 -33.77 -1.55 -11.74
N PRO A 190 -34.65 -0.86 -10.99
CA PRO A 190 -34.74 -0.99 -9.54
C PRO A 190 -35.19 -2.39 -9.07
N ASP A 191 -36.01 -3.09 -9.86
CA ASP A 191 -36.71 -4.32 -9.43
C ASP A 191 -35.86 -5.60 -9.45
N CYS A 192 -34.67 -5.58 -10.06
CA CYS A 192 -33.85 -6.79 -10.25
C CYS A 192 -32.45 -6.72 -9.63
N ARG A 193 -32.16 -5.72 -8.77
CA ARG A 193 -30.84 -5.56 -8.14
C ARG A 193 -30.60 -6.61 -7.07
N ASP A 194 -29.54 -7.39 -7.22
CA ASP A 194 -29.05 -8.27 -6.16
C ASP A 194 -27.86 -7.65 -5.42
N VAL A 195 -27.42 -8.31 -4.34
CA VAL A 195 -26.27 -7.84 -3.54
C VAL A 195 -25.01 -7.68 -4.42
N VAL A 196 -24.87 -8.47 -5.48
CA VAL A 196 -23.75 -8.36 -6.43
C VAL A 196 -23.86 -7.10 -7.28
N THR A 197 -25.06 -6.71 -7.72
CA THR A 197 -25.29 -5.43 -8.43
C THR A 197 -24.88 -4.24 -7.55
N TRP A 198 -25.31 -4.25 -6.28
CA TRP A 198 -24.98 -3.20 -5.30
C TRP A 198 -23.46 -3.15 -5.00
N ASN A 199 -22.83 -4.30 -4.78
CA ASN A 199 -21.39 -4.37 -4.56
C ASN A 199 -20.58 -3.87 -5.78
N ALA A 200 -21.06 -4.11 -7.00
CA ALA A 200 -20.39 -3.66 -8.22
C ALA A 200 -20.41 -2.13 -8.35
N ILE A 201 -21.54 -1.46 -8.07
CA ILE A 201 -21.61 0.01 -8.10
C ILE A 201 -20.81 0.63 -6.94
N LEU A 202 -20.85 0.01 -5.76
CA LEU A 202 -20.08 0.43 -4.59
C LEU A 202 -18.57 0.41 -4.86
N ALA A 203 -18.09 -0.69 -5.45
CA ALA A 203 -16.69 -0.83 -5.85
C ALA A 203 -16.31 0.10 -7.01
N GLY A 204 -17.28 0.60 -7.79
CA GLY A 204 -17.09 1.66 -8.77
C GLY A 204 -16.73 2.98 -8.09
N TYR A 205 -17.61 3.45 -7.19
CA TYR A 205 -17.42 4.70 -6.45
C TYR A 205 -16.18 4.69 -5.56
N ALA A 206 -15.91 3.58 -4.86
CA ALA A 206 -14.71 3.47 -4.02
C ALA A 206 -13.40 3.60 -4.84
N ARG A 207 -13.38 3.15 -6.09
CA ARG A 207 -12.21 3.24 -6.99
C ARG A 207 -12.02 4.65 -7.56
N GLU A 208 -13.10 5.42 -7.71
CA GLU A 208 -13.05 6.82 -8.14
C GLU A 208 -12.83 7.78 -6.95
N GLU A 209 -12.51 7.25 -5.76
CA GLU A 209 -12.29 8.00 -4.52
C GLU A 209 -13.51 8.83 -4.07
N GLU A 210 -14.70 8.54 -4.60
CA GLU A 210 -15.98 9.16 -4.23
C GLU A 210 -16.61 8.47 -3.01
N MET A 211 -15.85 8.36 -1.92
CA MET A 211 -16.28 7.61 -0.73
C MET A 211 -17.57 8.14 -0.09
N GLY A 212 -17.85 9.44 -0.20
CA GLY A 212 -19.11 10.02 0.29
C GLY A 212 -20.34 9.58 -0.53
N VAL A 213 -20.18 9.24 -1.81
CA VAL A 213 -21.25 8.63 -2.61
C VAL A 213 -21.34 7.15 -2.31
N ALA A 214 -20.19 6.47 -2.14
CA ALA A 214 -20.15 5.07 -1.74
C ALA A 214 -20.88 4.82 -0.40
N GLU A 215 -20.69 5.68 0.61
CA GLU A 215 -21.42 5.63 1.89
C GLU A 215 -22.95 5.68 1.65
N LYS A 216 -23.44 6.64 0.85
CA LYS A 216 -24.87 6.75 0.54
C LYS A 216 -25.42 5.51 -0.16
N VAL A 217 -24.68 4.98 -1.14
CA VAL A 217 -25.05 3.76 -1.86
C VAL A 217 -25.09 2.57 -0.90
N PHE A 218 -24.13 2.45 0.00
CA PHE A 218 -24.10 1.43 1.04
C PHE A 218 -25.30 1.52 1.98
N ASP A 219 -25.70 2.74 2.34
CA ASP A 219 -26.87 2.99 3.18
C ASP A 219 -28.17 2.54 2.52
N GLU A 220 -28.31 2.76 1.22
CA GLU A 220 -29.44 2.32 0.40
C GLU A 220 -29.50 0.78 0.19
N MET A 221 -28.42 0.04 0.46
CA MET A 221 -28.38 -1.41 0.24
C MET A 221 -29.37 -2.16 1.15
N PRO A 222 -30.34 -2.92 0.60
CA PRO A 222 -31.30 -3.69 1.40
C PRO A 222 -30.65 -4.83 2.19
N GLN A 223 -29.59 -5.41 1.63
CA GLN A 223 -28.80 -6.48 2.22
C GLN A 223 -27.33 -6.19 2.00
N ARG A 224 -26.53 -6.36 3.06
CA ARG A 224 -25.09 -6.09 3.06
C ARG A 224 -24.37 -7.37 3.45
N ASP A 225 -23.41 -7.77 2.63
CA ASP A 225 -22.61 -8.96 2.87
C ASP A 225 -21.17 -8.59 3.20
N VAL A 226 -20.33 -9.60 3.43
CA VAL A 226 -18.90 -9.42 3.70
C VAL A 226 -18.23 -8.58 2.61
N VAL A 227 -18.66 -8.70 1.34
CA VAL A 227 -18.08 -7.96 0.22
C VAL A 227 -18.46 -6.48 0.29
N SER A 228 -19.68 -6.14 0.68
CA SER A 228 -20.11 -4.74 0.89
C SER A 228 -19.22 -4.06 1.93
N TRP A 229 -19.05 -4.68 3.10
CA TRP A 229 -18.21 -4.16 4.19
C TRP A 229 -16.73 -4.09 3.79
N SER A 230 -16.22 -5.14 3.15
CA SER A 230 -14.82 -5.20 2.69
C SER A 230 -14.51 -4.06 1.72
N THR A 231 -15.44 -3.78 0.80
CA THR A 231 -15.28 -2.73 -0.20
C THR A 231 -15.20 -1.34 0.45
N MET A 232 -16.01 -1.08 1.47
CA MET A 232 -15.98 0.19 2.20
C MET A 232 -14.68 0.38 3.00
N ILE A 233 -14.27 -0.63 3.76
CA ILE A 233 -13.02 -0.59 4.53
C ILE A 233 -11.83 -0.36 3.59
N MET A 234 -11.73 -1.15 2.52
CA MET A 234 -10.66 -1.00 1.53
C MET A 234 -10.69 0.37 0.86
N GLY A 235 -11.88 0.85 0.47
CA GLY A 235 -12.09 2.14 -0.16
C GLY A 235 -11.59 3.29 0.72
N PHE A 236 -11.99 3.36 1.99
CA PHE A 236 -11.53 4.41 2.91
C PHE A 236 -10.01 4.42 3.07
N VAL A 237 -9.40 3.25 3.25
CA VAL A 237 -7.95 3.14 3.42
C VAL A 237 -7.20 3.56 2.15
N GLN A 238 -7.73 3.24 0.97
CA GLN A 238 -7.14 3.60 -0.32
C GLN A 238 -7.33 5.09 -0.66
N SER A 239 -8.45 5.69 -0.27
CA SER A 239 -8.75 7.12 -0.47
C SER A 239 -8.12 8.04 0.59
N GLY A 240 -7.20 7.55 1.42
CA GLY A 240 -6.48 8.36 2.40
C GLY A 240 -7.28 8.71 3.66
N CYS A 241 -8.32 7.94 3.99
CA CYS A 241 -9.08 8.05 5.25
C CYS A 241 -8.93 6.78 6.12
N PRO A 242 -7.70 6.40 6.53
CA PRO A 242 -7.45 5.16 7.28
C PRO A 242 -8.17 5.11 8.64
N GLU A 243 -8.49 6.25 9.27
CA GLU A 243 -9.25 6.31 10.53
C GLU A 243 -10.64 5.70 10.36
N LYS A 244 -11.39 6.19 9.36
CA LYS A 244 -12.71 5.63 9.00
C LYS A 244 -12.62 4.15 8.62
N GLY A 245 -11.55 3.76 7.93
CA GLY A 245 -11.30 2.36 7.59
C GLY A 245 -11.21 1.45 8.83
N LEU A 246 -10.53 1.90 9.89
CA LEU A 246 -10.43 1.16 11.15
C LEU A 246 -11.72 1.19 11.96
N GLU A 247 -12.48 2.29 11.93
CA GLU A 247 -13.82 2.36 12.55
C GLU A 247 -14.76 1.31 11.95
N TRP A 248 -14.84 1.25 10.62
CA TRP A 248 -15.66 0.27 9.90
C TRP A 248 -15.17 -1.17 10.12
N PHE A 249 -13.86 -1.37 10.25
CA PHE A 249 -13.29 -2.67 10.63
C PHE A 249 -13.73 -3.08 12.04
N GLY A 250 -13.70 -2.16 13.00
CA GLY A 250 -14.21 -2.36 14.36
C GLY A 250 -15.67 -2.76 14.36
N GLU A 251 -16.50 -2.03 13.62
CA GLU A 251 -17.94 -2.31 13.49
C GLU A 251 -18.21 -3.67 12.83
N MET A 252 -17.49 -4.02 11.76
CA MET A 252 -17.60 -5.33 11.11
C MET A 252 -17.29 -6.47 12.09
N ARG A 253 -16.29 -6.28 12.96
CA ARG A 253 -15.90 -7.24 14.00
C ARG A 253 -16.96 -7.35 15.10
N GLU A 254 -17.48 -6.23 15.59
CA GLU A 254 -18.55 -6.21 16.61
C GLU A 254 -19.82 -6.90 16.12
N ARG A 255 -20.13 -6.78 14.83
CA ARG A 255 -21.24 -7.49 14.17
C ARG A 255 -20.97 -8.98 13.94
N GLY A 256 -19.77 -9.49 14.25
CA GLY A 256 -19.40 -10.89 14.07
C GLY A 256 -19.33 -11.35 12.61
N LEU A 257 -19.11 -10.43 11.66
CA LEU A 257 -19.04 -10.76 10.25
C LEU A 257 -17.71 -11.45 9.91
N ALA A 258 -17.78 -12.49 9.07
CA ALA A 258 -16.58 -13.21 8.64
C ALA A 258 -15.66 -12.28 7.83
N MET A 259 -14.41 -12.13 8.28
CA MET A 259 -13.41 -11.35 7.56
C MET A 259 -12.77 -12.18 6.44
N ASN A 260 -12.37 -11.50 5.37
CA ASN A 260 -11.48 -12.07 4.37
C ASN A 260 -10.07 -11.49 4.53
N GLU A 261 -9.11 -12.09 3.83
CA GLU A 261 -7.71 -11.65 3.82
C GLU A 261 -7.55 -10.16 3.45
N ALA A 262 -8.36 -9.65 2.52
CA ALA A 262 -8.28 -8.28 2.05
C ALA A 262 -8.61 -7.27 3.17
N VAL A 263 -9.66 -7.52 3.95
CA VAL A 263 -10.05 -6.68 5.11
C VAL A 263 -8.93 -6.63 6.15
N VAL A 264 -8.34 -7.79 6.45
CA VAL A 264 -7.23 -7.89 7.42
C VAL A 264 -6.02 -7.08 6.94
N VAL A 265 -5.62 -7.25 5.68
CA VAL A 265 -4.51 -6.50 5.09
C VAL A 265 -4.79 -5.00 5.08
N SER A 266 -6.02 -4.58 4.74
CA SER A 266 -6.42 -3.17 4.78
C SER A 266 -6.42 -2.58 6.18
N ALA A 267 -6.90 -3.30 7.19
CA ALA A 267 -6.85 -2.87 8.58
C ALA A 267 -5.39 -2.72 9.07
N LEU A 268 -4.53 -3.69 8.77
CA LEU A 268 -3.09 -3.59 9.08
C LEU A 268 -2.44 -2.39 8.38
N SER A 269 -2.74 -2.16 7.10
CA SER A 269 -2.26 -1.00 6.35
C SER A 269 -2.71 0.32 6.98
N ALA A 270 -3.97 0.41 7.40
CA ALA A 270 -4.51 1.59 8.07
C ALA A 270 -3.80 1.85 9.41
N SER A 271 -3.58 0.81 10.22
CA SER A 271 -2.78 0.90 11.45
C SER A 271 -1.34 1.36 11.16
N ALA A 272 -0.72 0.86 10.08
CA ALA A 272 0.61 1.29 9.64
C ALA A 272 0.65 2.77 9.26
N GLN A 273 -0.34 3.26 8.50
CA GLN A 273 -0.40 4.65 8.04
C GLN A 273 -0.50 5.62 9.23
N LEU A 274 -1.34 5.28 10.20
CA LEU A 274 -1.58 6.07 11.41
C LEU A 274 -0.55 5.84 12.53
N GLY A 275 0.26 4.78 12.43
CA GLY A 275 1.23 4.37 13.45
C GLY A 275 0.59 3.89 14.76
N LEU A 276 -0.60 3.29 14.69
CA LEU A 276 -1.38 2.79 15.84
C LEU A 276 -0.99 1.34 16.17
N LEU A 277 -0.07 1.18 17.12
CA LEU A 277 0.49 -0.12 17.48
C LEU A 277 -0.55 -1.05 18.15
N GLU A 278 -1.40 -0.53 19.04
CA GLU A 278 -2.37 -1.35 19.75
C GLU A 278 -3.49 -1.81 18.83
N GLN A 279 -3.98 -0.94 17.93
CA GLN A 279 -4.86 -1.38 16.84
C GLN A 279 -4.21 -2.45 15.96
N GLY A 280 -2.95 -2.27 15.57
CA GLY A 280 -2.22 -3.27 14.81
C GLY A 280 -2.07 -4.61 15.53
N ARG A 281 -1.80 -4.60 16.85
CA ARG A 281 -1.75 -5.80 17.70
C ARG A 281 -3.12 -6.46 17.83
N LEU A 282 -4.19 -5.68 17.89
CA LEU A 282 -5.56 -6.18 17.93
C LEU A 282 -5.91 -6.92 16.63
N VAL A 283 -5.55 -6.36 15.47
CA VAL A 283 -5.71 -7.04 14.18
C VAL A 283 -4.86 -8.32 14.14
N HIS A 284 -3.59 -8.27 14.54
CA HIS A 284 -2.73 -9.46 14.57
C HIS A 284 -3.26 -10.56 15.52
N SER A 285 -3.82 -10.18 16.67
CA SER A 285 -4.46 -11.12 17.59
C SER A 285 -5.70 -11.74 16.96
N THR A 286 -6.49 -10.96 16.21
CA THR A 286 -7.65 -11.43 15.47
C THR A 286 -7.27 -12.47 14.41
N ILE A 287 -6.13 -12.28 13.71
CA ILE A 287 -5.58 -13.25 12.75
C ILE A 287 -5.27 -14.58 13.45
N ARG A 288 -4.62 -14.52 14.61
CA ARG A 288 -4.23 -15.71 15.38
C ARG A 288 -5.44 -16.46 15.94
N LEU A 289 -6.42 -15.74 16.48
CA LEU A 289 -7.63 -16.32 17.08
C LEU A 289 -8.62 -16.83 16.02
N GLY A 290 -8.71 -16.15 14.88
CA GLY A 290 -9.57 -16.54 13.76
C GLY A 290 -8.98 -17.64 12.85
N GLU A 291 -7.85 -18.24 13.25
CA GLU A 291 -7.13 -19.28 12.50
C GLU A 291 -6.81 -18.89 11.05
N PHE A 292 -6.62 -17.60 10.77
CA PHE A 292 -6.24 -17.15 9.44
C PHE A 292 -4.84 -17.64 9.11
N PRO A 293 -4.64 -18.36 7.99
CA PRO A 293 -3.30 -18.73 7.57
C PRO A 293 -2.52 -17.46 7.26
N ILE A 294 -1.35 -17.29 7.88
CA ILE A 294 -0.46 -16.17 7.56
C ILE A 294 0.13 -16.43 6.17
N THR A 295 -0.55 -15.91 5.16
CA THR A 295 -0.09 -15.86 3.78
C THR A 295 1.08 -14.89 3.65
N VAL A 296 1.71 -14.86 2.47
CA VAL A 296 2.74 -13.86 2.18
C VAL A 296 2.16 -12.44 2.28
N ALA A 297 0.92 -12.22 1.83
CA ALA A 297 0.28 -10.90 1.88
C ALA A 297 0.02 -10.43 3.32
N ILE A 298 -0.56 -11.30 4.17
CA ILE A 298 -0.75 -10.99 5.60
C ILE A 298 0.58 -10.79 6.30
N GLY A 299 1.56 -11.67 6.04
CA GLY A 299 2.91 -11.56 6.61
C GLY A 299 3.57 -10.22 6.26
N THR A 300 3.57 -9.83 4.98
CA THR A 300 4.10 -8.54 4.53
C THR A 300 3.38 -7.36 5.19
N ALA A 301 2.05 -7.39 5.29
CA ALA A 301 1.27 -6.33 5.95
C ALA A 301 1.57 -6.22 7.45
N LEU A 302 1.79 -7.34 8.14
CA LEU A 302 2.21 -7.35 9.55
C LEU A 302 3.62 -6.78 9.74
N VAL A 303 4.56 -7.14 8.86
CA VAL A 303 5.93 -6.59 8.88
C VAL A 303 5.89 -5.07 8.69
N ASP A 304 5.11 -4.58 7.72
CA ASP A 304 4.95 -3.13 7.45
C ASP A 304 4.29 -2.40 8.61
N MET A 305 3.20 -2.96 9.15
CA MET A 305 2.49 -2.42 10.30
C MET A 305 3.43 -2.29 11.51
N TYR A 306 4.12 -3.35 11.91
CA TYR A 306 4.99 -3.29 13.08
C TYR A 306 6.16 -2.32 12.89
N ALA A 307 6.76 -2.26 11.70
CA ALA A 307 7.81 -1.29 11.41
C ALA A 307 7.26 0.15 11.51
N LYS A 308 6.16 0.45 10.83
CA LYS A 308 5.56 1.80 10.81
C LYS A 308 4.90 2.23 12.13
N CYS A 309 4.66 1.31 13.04
CA CYS A 309 4.21 1.57 14.41
C CYS A 309 5.38 1.66 15.41
N GLY A 310 6.63 1.68 14.95
CA GLY A 310 7.80 1.86 15.81
C GLY A 310 8.26 0.60 16.56
N CYS A 311 7.81 -0.60 16.16
CA CYS A 311 8.14 -1.87 16.81
C CYS A 311 8.94 -2.78 15.85
N ILE A 312 10.15 -2.35 15.49
CA ILE A 312 10.99 -3.02 14.48
C ILE A 312 11.34 -4.46 14.85
N ASP A 313 11.47 -4.79 16.14
CA ASP A 313 11.78 -6.15 16.58
C ASP A 313 10.65 -7.13 16.30
N MET A 314 9.39 -6.70 16.50
CA MET A 314 8.24 -7.53 16.13
C MET A 314 8.11 -7.66 14.61
N SER A 315 8.45 -6.61 13.85
CA SER A 315 8.54 -6.67 12.39
C SER A 315 9.54 -7.73 11.93
N ARG A 316 10.75 -7.75 12.52
CA ARG A 316 11.77 -8.79 12.27
C ARG A 316 11.27 -10.19 12.62
N ASN A 317 10.66 -10.36 13.81
CA ASN A 317 10.15 -11.65 14.25
C ASN A 317 9.10 -12.23 13.29
N VAL A 318 8.18 -11.39 12.80
CA VAL A 318 7.19 -11.80 11.81
C VAL A 318 7.89 -12.16 10.50
N PHE A 319 8.78 -11.29 10.01
CA PHE A 319 9.53 -11.49 8.76
C PHE A 319 10.32 -12.80 8.78
N ASP A 320 11.03 -13.07 9.87
CA ASP A 320 11.83 -14.29 10.01
C ASP A 320 10.97 -15.56 10.16
N GLY A 321 9.76 -15.44 10.72
CA GLY A 321 8.77 -16.51 10.78
C GLY A 321 8.08 -16.82 9.45
N MET A 322 8.20 -15.98 8.41
CA MET A 322 7.57 -16.23 7.11
C MET A 322 8.24 -17.40 6.38
N ARG A 323 7.46 -18.46 6.11
CA ARG A 323 7.89 -19.66 5.34
C ARG A 323 8.22 -19.35 3.88
N ARG A 324 7.50 -18.40 3.29
CA ARG A 324 7.70 -17.91 1.92
C ARG A 324 7.75 -16.41 1.94
N ARG A 325 8.67 -15.84 1.19
CA ARG A 325 8.89 -14.39 1.06
C ARG A 325 8.91 -14.06 -0.42
N ASP A 326 8.33 -12.91 -0.75
CA ASP A 326 8.39 -12.31 -2.08
C ASP A 326 9.16 -11.00 -2.04
N VAL A 327 9.38 -10.38 -3.20
CA VAL A 327 10.13 -9.11 -3.29
C VAL A 327 9.52 -8.02 -2.40
N TRP A 328 8.19 -7.99 -2.25
CA TRP A 328 7.49 -7.02 -1.41
C TRP A 328 7.82 -7.20 0.08
N SER A 329 7.76 -8.42 0.60
CA SER A 329 8.10 -8.71 2.00
C SER A 329 9.53 -8.27 2.36
N TRP A 330 10.48 -8.46 1.44
CA TRP A 330 11.86 -8.02 1.59
C TRP A 330 12.00 -6.50 1.56
N ASN A 331 11.34 -5.84 0.62
CA ASN A 331 11.38 -4.39 0.49
C ASN A 331 10.83 -3.70 1.75
N VAL A 332 9.72 -4.19 2.30
CA VAL A 332 9.15 -3.68 3.56
C VAL A 332 10.15 -3.81 4.70
N MET A 333 10.82 -4.95 4.85
CA MET A 333 11.82 -5.13 5.92
C MET A 333 13.03 -4.21 5.73
N ILE A 334 13.57 -4.08 4.51
CA ILE A 334 14.72 -3.22 4.20
C ILE A 334 14.38 -1.76 4.46
N CYS A 335 13.23 -1.28 3.96
CA CYS A 335 12.76 0.09 4.18
C CYS A 335 12.46 0.36 5.66
N GLY A 336 11.86 -0.60 6.38
CA GLY A 336 11.61 -0.49 7.81
C GLY A 336 12.90 -0.33 8.61
N LEU A 337 13.93 -1.14 8.34
CA LEU A 337 15.24 -1.00 8.98
C LEU A 337 15.89 0.36 8.65
N ALA A 338 15.80 0.80 7.40
CA ALA A 338 16.31 2.10 6.97
C ALA A 338 15.65 3.24 7.76
N ALA A 339 14.33 3.27 7.82
CA ALA A 339 13.56 4.30 8.53
C ALA A 339 13.87 4.33 10.04
N HIS A 340 14.32 3.22 10.62
CA HIS A 340 14.75 3.12 12.02
C HIS A 340 16.23 3.47 12.26
N GLY A 341 16.97 3.90 11.22
CA GLY A 341 18.40 4.20 11.32
C GLY A 341 19.30 2.96 11.38
N LEU A 342 18.77 1.76 11.15
CA LEU A 342 19.49 0.49 11.26
C LEU A 342 20.14 0.10 9.93
N ALA A 343 20.92 1.03 9.36
CA ALA A 343 21.42 0.95 7.99
C ALA A 343 22.27 -0.31 7.73
N LYS A 344 23.15 -0.68 8.67
CA LYS A 344 23.99 -1.88 8.55
C LYS A 344 23.15 -3.14 8.39
N GLU A 345 22.03 -3.22 9.11
CA GLU A 345 21.11 -4.34 9.01
C GLU A 345 20.30 -4.30 7.73
N ALA A 346 19.82 -3.12 7.30
CA ALA A 346 19.14 -2.95 6.02
C ALA A 346 20.01 -3.44 4.85
N LEU A 347 21.29 -3.06 4.83
CA LEU A 347 22.26 -3.51 3.83
C LEU A 347 22.57 -5.02 3.95
N SER A 348 22.57 -5.57 5.16
CA SER A 348 22.69 -7.01 5.38
C SER A 348 21.50 -7.78 4.79
N GLN A 349 20.27 -7.30 5.02
CA GLN A 349 19.06 -7.88 4.44
C GLN A 349 19.05 -7.76 2.91
N PHE A 350 19.52 -6.65 2.34
CA PHE A 350 19.69 -6.53 0.88
C PHE A 350 20.68 -7.56 0.32
N ARG A 351 21.83 -7.78 0.98
CA ARG A 351 22.80 -8.80 0.55
C ARG A 351 22.19 -10.20 0.65
N ARG A 352 21.40 -10.48 1.68
CA ARG A 352 20.68 -11.74 1.86
C ARG A 352 19.62 -11.93 0.76
N PHE A 353 18.85 -10.89 0.44
CA PHE A 353 17.86 -10.86 -0.64
C PHE A 353 18.48 -11.28 -1.99
N VAL A 354 19.61 -10.70 -2.37
CA VAL A 354 20.32 -11.06 -3.60
C VAL A 354 20.85 -12.50 -3.54
N ARG A 355 21.40 -12.92 -2.40
CA ARG A 355 21.93 -14.28 -2.20
C ARG A 355 20.85 -15.36 -2.33
N GLU A 356 19.63 -15.07 -1.88
CA GLU A 356 18.47 -15.96 -2.01
C GLU A 356 17.88 -15.98 -3.44
N GLY A 357 18.49 -15.25 -4.39
CA GLY A 357 18.13 -15.30 -5.81
C GLY A 357 17.05 -14.32 -6.24
N PHE A 358 16.66 -13.37 -5.38
CA PHE A 358 15.72 -12.33 -5.76
C PHE A 358 16.41 -11.21 -6.55
N VAL A 359 15.69 -10.64 -7.51
CA VAL A 359 16.17 -9.54 -8.35
C VAL A 359 15.71 -8.20 -7.76
N PRO A 360 16.63 -7.28 -7.43
CA PRO A 360 16.27 -5.94 -6.95
C PRO A 360 15.46 -5.16 -7.98
N GLY A 361 14.44 -4.44 -7.51
CA GLY A 361 13.70 -3.45 -8.30
C GLY A 361 13.89 -2.04 -7.76
N ASN A 362 13.18 -1.06 -8.34
CA ASN A 362 13.20 0.35 -7.93
C ASN A 362 12.96 0.51 -6.42
N VAL A 363 11.87 -0.04 -5.90
CA VAL A 363 11.53 0.03 -4.46
C VAL A 363 12.63 -0.57 -3.57
N THR A 364 13.32 -1.62 -4.02
CA THR A 364 14.43 -2.23 -3.27
C THR A 364 15.59 -1.25 -3.12
N PHE A 365 15.95 -0.55 -4.21
CA PHE A 365 17.02 0.44 -4.20
C PHE A 365 16.65 1.71 -3.44
N VAL A 366 15.38 2.15 -3.46
CA VAL A 366 14.91 3.22 -2.58
C VAL A 366 15.20 2.88 -1.11
N GLY A 367 14.88 1.66 -0.65
CA GLY A 367 15.17 1.21 0.71
C GLY A 367 16.66 1.22 1.06
N VAL A 368 17.51 0.74 0.13
CA VAL A 368 18.97 0.71 0.30
C VAL A 368 19.58 2.11 0.32
N LEU A 369 19.12 3.01 -0.56
CA LEU A 369 19.62 4.39 -0.63
C LEU A 369 19.16 5.21 0.58
N ASN A 370 17.92 5.02 1.06
CA ASN A 370 17.46 5.61 2.32
C ASN A 370 18.29 5.15 3.52
N ALA A 371 18.66 3.86 3.58
CA ALA A 371 19.55 3.35 4.61
C ALA A 371 20.91 4.07 4.57
N CYS A 372 21.47 4.27 3.36
CA CYS A 372 22.70 5.03 3.20
C CYS A 372 22.53 6.49 3.63
N SER A 373 21.43 7.14 3.22
CA SER A 373 21.12 8.53 3.56
C SER A 373 21.06 8.76 5.06
N HIS A 374 20.28 7.95 5.79
CA HIS A 374 20.07 8.14 7.23
C HIS A 374 21.29 7.77 8.08
N ALA A 375 22.25 7.02 7.55
CA ALA A 375 23.50 6.69 8.22
C ALA A 375 24.73 7.46 7.68
N GLY A 376 24.54 8.34 6.69
CA GLY A 376 25.62 9.12 6.09
C GLY A 376 26.66 8.31 5.31
N LEU A 377 26.27 7.14 4.79
CA LEU A 377 27.15 6.25 4.02
C LEU A 377 27.24 6.72 2.56
N VAL A 378 27.92 7.84 2.34
CA VAL A 378 27.99 8.51 1.02
C VAL A 378 28.55 7.58 -0.06
N ASP A 379 29.66 6.88 0.23
CA ASP A 379 30.31 6.00 -0.75
C ASP A 379 29.44 4.79 -1.10
N ASP A 380 28.78 4.18 -0.11
CA ASP A 380 27.82 3.10 -0.35
C ASP A 380 26.63 3.59 -1.17
N GLY A 381 26.09 4.79 -0.88
CA GLY A 381 25.00 5.39 -1.65
C GLY A 381 25.35 5.57 -3.13
N ARG A 382 26.54 6.10 -3.43
CA ARG A 382 27.06 6.19 -4.81
C ARG A 382 27.20 4.82 -5.45
N HIS A 383 27.76 3.87 -4.71
CA HIS A 383 27.96 2.50 -5.19
C HIS A 383 26.63 1.85 -5.58
N TYR A 384 25.63 1.93 -4.70
CA TYR A 384 24.31 1.32 -4.95
C TYR A 384 23.52 2.03 -6.03
N PHE A 385 23.61 3.37 -6.14
CA PHE A 385 22.99 4.10 -7.25
C PHE A 385 23.60 3.72 -8.61
N LYS A 386 24.93 3.54 -8.65
CA LYS A 386 25.64 3.04 -9.83
C LYS A 386 25.28 1.59 -10.14
N LEU A 387 25.17 0.73 -9.12
CA LEU A 387 24.77 -0.66 -9.28
C LEU A 387 23.36 -0.78 -9.89
N MET A 388 22.42 0.02 -9.38
CA MET A 388 21.04 0.12 -9.88
C MET A 388 21.00 0.48 -11.37
N THR A 389 21.68 1.56 -11.75
CA THR A 389 21.63 2.11 -13.12
C THR A 389 22.45 1.31 -14.12
N GLN A 390 23.64 0.83 -13.74
CA GLN A 390 24.57 0.21 -14.69
C GLN A 390 24.43 -1.30 -14.79
N PHE A 391 24.25 -1.98 -13.65
CA PHE A 391 24.16 -3.44 -13.63
C PHE A 391 22.72 -3.93 -13.80
N TYR A 392 21.79 -3.40 -12.98
CA TYR A 392 20.38 -3.78 -13.07
C TYR A 392 19.62 -3.03 -14.17
N ARG A 393 20.21 -1.98 -14.76
CA ARG A 393 19.62 -1.16 -15.83
C ARG A 393 18.23 -0.62 -15.47
N LEU A 394 18.06 -0.26 -14.21
CA LEU A 394 16.86 0.39 -13.71
C LEU A 394 16.97 1.90 -13.95
N GLU A 395 15.93 2.48 -14.54
CA GLU A 395 15.84 3.93 -14.72
C GLU A 395 15.52 4.59 -13.38
N PRO A 396 16.31 5.59 -12.93
CA PRO A 396 16.04 6.26 -11.68
C PRO A 396 14.71 7.04 -11.69
N GLU A 397 13.83 6.68 -10.76
CA GLU A 397 12.63 7.46 -10.41
C GLU A 397 12.93 8.59 -9.41
N MET A 398 11.97 9.50 -9.20
CA MET A 398 12.13 10.69 -8.34
C MET A 398 12.58 10.33 -6.92
N GLU A 399 12.09 9.21 -6.39
CA GLU A 399 12.41 8.68 -5.06
C GLU A 399 13.89 8.36 -4.91
N HIS A 400 14.53 7.81 -5.94
CA HIS A 400 15.98 7.51 -5.91
C HIS A 400 16.80 8.79 -5.89
N TYR A 401 16.39 9.79 -6.70
CA TYR A 401 17.01 11.10 -6.67
C TYR A 401 16.83 11.77 -5.31
N GLY A 402 15.64 11.65 -4.71
CA GLY A 402 15.32 12.09 -3.35
C GLY A 402 16.29 11.54 -2.33
N CYS A 403 16.50 10.21 -2.33
CA CYS A 403 17.43 9.55 -1.41
C CYS A 403 18.87 10.07 -1.56
N MET A 404 19.33 10.24 -2.80
CA MET A 404 20.70 10.69 -3.08
C MET A 404 20.92 12.17 -2.70
N VAL A 405 19.95 13.03 -3.00
CA VAL A 405 20.00 14.45 -2.63
C VAL A 405 19.95 14.61 -1.12
N ASP A 406 19.09 13.86 -0.43
CA ASP A 406 19.03 13.84 1.05
C ASP A 406 20.36 13.34 1.64
N LEU A 407 20.97 12.30 1.07
CA LEU A 407 22.27 11.78 1.49
C LEU A 407 23.38 12.85 1.37
N PHE A 408 23.50 13.49 0.22
CA PHE A 408 24.50 14.54 0.00
C PHE A 408 24.22 15.79 0.85
N ALA A 409 22.95 16.17 1.00
CA ALA A 409 22.51 17.28 1.82
C ALA A 409 22.94 17.10 3.29
N ARG A 410 22.67 15.93 3.88
CA ARG A 410 23.06 15.60 5.26
C ARG A 410 24.58 15.56 5.44
N ALA A 411 25.30 15.06 4.43
CA ALA A 411 26.75 14.96 4.45
C ALA A 411 27.48 16.32 4.22
N GLY A 412 26.75 17.42 3.98
CA GLY A 412 27.34 18.73 3.70
C GLY A 412 27.85 18.90 2.26
N LEU A 413 27.59 17.93 1.39
CA LEU A 413 27.98 17.93 -0.03
C LEU A 413 26.94 18.68 -0.89
N VAL A 414 26.52 19.87 -0.45
CA VAL A 414 25.37 20.59 -1.03
C VAL A 414 25.59 21.00 -2.49
N ARG A 415 26.82 21.36 -2.87
CA ARG A 415 27.16 21.68 -4.26
C ARG A 415 27.03 20.46 -5.18
N GLU A 416 27.49 19.32 -4.71
CA GLU A 416 27.35 18.08 -5.46
C GLU A 416 25.89 17.63 -5.56
N ALA A 417 25.12 17.82 -4.49
CA ALA A 417 23.67 17.60 -4.52
C ALA A 417 22.98 18.49 -5.56
N LEU A 418 23.41 19.75 -5.69
CA LEU A 418 22.93 20.67 -6.73
C LEU A 418 23.30 20.17 -8.13
N ASP A 419 24.57 19.84 -8.37
CA ASP A 419 25.03 19.32 -9.66
C ASP A 419 24.26 18.04 -10.04
N PHE A 420 23.99 17.18 -9.06
CA PHE A 420 23.22 15.95 -9.26
C PHE A 420 21.76 16.24 -9.66
N VAL A 421 21.12 17.23 -9.05
CA VAL A 421 19.76 17.69 -9.42
C VAL A 421 19.74 18.39 -10.77
N GLU A 422 20.80 19.06 -11.18
CA GLU A 422 20.85 19.72 -12.49
C GLU A 422 21.10 18.74 -13.64
N ASN A 423 21.72 17.59 -13.35
CA ASN A 423 22.06 16.56 -14.33
C ASN A 423 21.10 15.36 -14.37
N MET A 424 19.94 15.42 -13.70
CA MET A 424 18.96 14.32 -13.76
C MET A 424 18.27 14.21 -15.13
N GLY A 425 17.88 12.98 -15.49
CA GLY A 425 17.17 12.70 -16.74
C GLY A 425 15.68 13.05 -16.72
N ILE A 426 15.15 13.45 -15.57
CA ILE A 426 13.75 13.85 -15.36
C ILE A 426 13.70 15.29 -14.84
N LYS A 427 12.53 15.95 -14.89
CA LYS A 427 12.40 17.30 -14.35
C LYS A 427 12.35 17.24 -12.81
N PRO A 428 13.23 17.97 -12.08
CA PRO A 428 13.19 17.94 -10.62
C PRO A 428 11.89 18.52 -10.07
N ASP A 429 11.33 17.85 -9.06
CA ASP A 429 10.14 18.31 -8.37
C ASP A 429 10.46 19.39 -7.31
N PRO A 430 9.46 20.10 -6.78
CA PRO A 430 9.68 21.07 -5.70
C PRO A 430 10.28 20.46 -4.42
N VAL A 431 10.06 19.17 -4.15
CA VAL A 431 10.52 18.50 -2.92
C VAL A 431 12.05 18.38 -2.89
N LEU A 432 12.68 18.06 -4.02
CA LEU A 432 14.15 18.04 -4.14
C LEU A 432 14.78 19.41 -3.89
N TRP A 433 14.21 20.45 -4.47
CA TRP A 433 14.68 21.82 -4.24
C TRP A 433 14.49 22.24 -2.78
N ALA A 434 13.38 21.85 -2.14
CA ALA A 434 13.14 22.12 -0.72
C ALA A 434 14.15 21.40 0.18
N THR A 435 14.54 20.17 -0.19
CA THR A 435 15.60 19.41 0.51
C THR A 435 16.95 20.13 0.42
N LEU A 436 17.33 20.62 -0.76
CA LEU A 436 18.55 21.43 -0.93
C LEU A 436 18.48 22.76 -0.18
N LEU A 437 17.33 23.43 -0.17
CA LEU A 437 17.13 24.67 0.59
C LEU A 437 17.31 24.40 2.10
N GLY A 438 16.81 23.27 2.60
CA GLY A 438 17.01 22.82 3.97
C GLY A 438 18.49 22.57 4.27
N ALA A 439 19.21 21.92 3.36
CA ALA A 439 20.65 21.72 3.45
C ALA A 439 21.41 23.06 3.52
N CYS A 440 21.04 24.05 2.70
CA CYS A 440 21.63 25.38 2.74
C CYS A 440 21.44 26.06 4.10
N LYS A 441 20.28 25.88 4.75
CA LYS A 441 20.05 26.36 6.12
C LYS A 441 20.97 25.67 7.11
N ILE A 442 21.03 24.33 7.08
CA ILE A 442 21.83 23.54 8.03
C ILE A 442 23.33 23.89 7.91
N HIS A 443 23.83 24.04 6.68
CA HIS A 443 25.25 24.28 6.41
C HIS A 443 25.62 25.76 6.23
N GLY A 444 24.69 26.69 6.49
CA GLY A 444 24.95 28.14 6.43
C GLY A 444 25.25 28.72 5.04
N LEU A 445 24.78 28.08 3.97
CA LEU A 445 25.01 28.50 2.57
C LEU A 445 23.98 29.55 2.12
N VAL A 446 24.10 30.77 2.64
CA VAL A 446 23.10 31.84 2.49
C VAL A 446 22.81 32.21 1.02
N GLU A 447 23.84 32.45 0.21
CA GLU A 447 23.69 32.90 -1.19
C GLU A 447 23.03 31.83 -2.08
N LEU A 448 23.45 30.57 -1.90
CA LEU A 448 22.85 29.44 -2.60
C LEU A 448 21.41 29.22 -2.14
N GLY A 449 21.15 29.30 -0.83
CA GLY A 449 19.81 29.23 -0.26
C GLY A 449 18.88 30.30 -0.82
N GLU A 450 19.35 31.52 -1.01
CA GLU A 450 18.57 32.60 -1.61
C GLU A 450 18.20 32.30 -3.07
N THR A 451 19.13 31.75 -3.83
CA THR A 451 18.93 31.37 -5.23
C THR A 451 17.88 30.24 -5.35
N ILE A 452 18.04 29.19 -4.55
CA ILE A 452 17.13 28.03 -4.53
C ILE A 452 15.74 28.44 -4.02
N GLY A 453 15.67 29.24 -2.94
CA GLY A 453 14.41 29.71 -2.38
C GLY A 453 13.60 30.55 -3.37
N LYS A 454 14.24 31.46 -4.10
CA LYS A 454 13.58 32.22 -5.19
C LYS A 454 13.08 31.32 -6.31
N LYS A 455 13.79 30.23 -6.63
CA LYS A 455 13.37 29.23 -7.63
C LYS A 455 12.14 28.46 -7.15
N LEU A 456 12.13 27.99 -5.91
CA LEU A 456 11.00 27.30 -5.28
C LEU A 456 9.73 28.16 -5.26
N ILE A 457 9.84 29.42 -4.85
CA ILE A 457 8.70 30.36 -4.80
C ILE A 457 8.09 30.60 -6.20
N LYS A 458 8.88 30.43 -7.27
CA LYS A 458 8.38 30.48 -8.65
C LYS A 458 7.71 29.17 -9.08
N LEU A 459 8.24 28.03 -8.63
CA LEU A 459 7.73 26.70 -8.98
C LEU A 459 6.45 26.33 -8.23
N ASP A 460 6.40 26.65 -6.93
CA ASP A 460 5.25 26.44 -6.06
C ASP A 460 5.02 27.70 -5.22
N PRO A 461 4.29 28.69 -5.77
CA PRO A 461 3.99 29.94 -5.08
C PRO A 461 3.10 29.77 -3.85
N THR A 462 2.35 28.67 -3.77
CA THR A 462 1.32 28.41 -2.76
C THR A 462 1.86 27.71 -1.51
N HIS A 463 3.04 27.10 -1.60
CA HIS A 463 3.65 26.39 -0.48
C HIS A 463 4.37 27.33 0.48
N ASP A 464 3.77 27.55 1.65
CA ASP A 464 4.24 28.44 2.72
C ASP A 464 5.60 28.01 3.29
N GLY A 465 5.85 26.71 3.41
CA GLY A 465 7.09 26.14 3.93
C GLY A 465 8.35 26.66 3.23
N ASN A 466 8.28 26.91 1.93
CA ASN A 466 9.40 27.46 1.13
C ASN A 466 9.76 28.89 1.58
N TYR A 467 8.75 29.71 1.85
CA TYR A 467 8.94 31.09 2.34
C TYR A 467 9.50 31.08 3.76
N VAL A 468 8.96 30.23 4.64
CA VAL A 468 9.42 30.10 6.02
C VAL A 468 10.89 29.67 6.08
N LEU A 469 11.28 28.71 5.23
CA LEU A 469 12.64 28.20 5.19
C LEU A 469 13.62 29.24 4.63
N LEU A 470 13.27 29.94 3.55
CA LEU A 470 14.07 31.06 3.02
C LEU A 470 14.18 32.20 4.03
N SER A 471 13.09 32.53 4.71
CA SER A 471 13.06 33.55 5.77
C SER A 471 13.98 33.17 6.95
N SER A 472 14.00 31.88 7.32
CA SER A 472 14.92 31.35 8.34
C SER A 472 16.38 31.51 7.94
N ILE A 473 16.74 31.25 6.68
CA ILE A 473 18.11 31.42 6.17
C ILE A 473 18.54 32.89 6.27
N HIS A 474 17.66 33.83 5.90
CA HIS A 474 17.94 35.26 6.05
C HIS A 474 18.08 35.69 7.52
N ALA A 475 17.25 35.14 8.42
CA ALA A 475 17.33 35.43 9.85
C ALA A 475 18.65 34.93 10.47
N GLN A 476 19.10 33.72 10.14
CA GLN A 476 20.41 33.19 10.56
C GLN A 476 21.57 34.05 10.04
N ALA A 477 21.42 34.60 8.83
CA ALA A 477 22.37 35.55 8.24
C ALA A 477 22.22 37.00 8.77
N ARG A 478 21.33 37.25 9.73
CA ARG A 478 21.00 38.57 10.31
C ARG A 478 20.51 39.61 9.27
N LYS A 479 19.92 39.15 8.16
CA LYS A 479 19.35 40.00 7.09
C LYS A 479 17.85 40.26 7.31
N TRP A 480 17.51 41.06 8.32
CA TRP A 480 16.10 41.28 8.73
C TRP A 480 15.22 41.95 7.67
N ASP A 481 15.78 42.80 6.81
CA ASP A 481 15.03 43.40 5.71
C ASP A 481 14.55 42.34 4.69
N ASP A 482 15.38 41.33 4.42
CA ASP A 482 15.00 40.20 3.57
C ASP A 482 13.92 39.33 4.20
N VAL A 483 14.00 39.10 5.52
CA VAL A 483 12.96 38.39 6.29
C VAL A 483 11.59 39.05 6.09
N LEU A 484 11.53 40.38 6.26
CA LEU A 484 10.30 41.16 6.07
C LEU A 484 9.83 41.16 4.61
N ARG A 485 10.74 41.16 3.63
CA ARG A 485 10.38 41.05 2.20
C ARG A 485 9.73 39.70 1.89
N VAL A 486 10.34 38.60 2.32
CA VAL A 486 9.83 37.23 2.07
C VAL A 486 8.47 37.02 2.72
N ARG A 487 8.28 37.52 3.96
CA ARG A 487 6.97 37.46 4.64
C ARG A 487 5.87 38.22 3.92
N ARG A 488 6.15 39.45 3.46
CA ARG A 488 5.18 40.22 2.65
C ARG A 488 4.83 39.49 1.36
N LEU A 489 5.82 38.86 0.72
CA LEU A 489 5.60 38.08 -0.50
C LEU A 489 4.67 36.88 -0.26
N MET A 490 4.85 36.17 0.86
CA MET A 490 4.02 35.03 1.26
C MET A 490 2.54 35.45 1.44
N VAL A 491 2.30 36.54 2.16
CA VAL A 491 0.94 37.09 2.38
C VAL A 491 0.29 37.52 1.06
N ASN A 492 1.02 38.26 0.22
CA ASN A 492 0.50 38.77 -1.05
C ASN A 492 0.12 37.68 -2.06
N ARG A 493 0.67 36.48 -1.92
CA ARG A 493 0.41 35.35 -2.82
C ARG A 493 -0.63 34.35 -2.29
N GLY A 494 -1.28 34.66 -1.16
CA GLY A 494 -2.28 33.79 -0.56
C GLY A 494 -1.71 32.48 -0.01
N ALA A 495 -0.38 32.38 0.18
CA ALA A 495 0.30 31.21 0.74
C ALA A 495 0.20 31.20 2.28
N ALA A 496 -0.98 31.52 2.82
CA ALA A 496 -1.24 31.56 4.27
C ALA A 496 -1.87 30.27 4.80
N ASN A 497 -2.08 29.25 3.95
CA ASN A 497 -2.59 27.94 4.34
C ASN A 497 -1.47 27.10 4.97
N LYS A 498 -1.11 27.42 6.21
CA LYS A 498 -0.16 26.64 7.00
C LYS A 498 -0.74 25.26 7.30
N VAL A 499 -0.08 24.20 6.82
CA VAL A 499 -0.36 22.85 7.32
C VAL A 499 0.04 22.83 8.79
N ALA A 500 -0.95 22.77 9.68
CA ALA A 500 -0.69 22.73 11.11
C ALA A 500 0.10 21.47 11.46
N GLY A 501 1.21 21.64 12.17
CA GLY A 501 1.93 20.53 12.76
C GLY A 501 1.06 19.90 13.85
N TRP A 502 0.89 18.59 13.78
CA TRP A 502 0.17 17.82 14.78
C TRP A 502 0.97 16.60 15.21
N SER A 503 0.69 16.12 16.41
CA SER A 503 1.24 14.89 16.97
C SER A 503 0.10 13.98 17.41
N LEU A 504 0.21 12.68 17.11
CA LEU A 504 -0.71 11.63 17.55
C LEU A 504 -0.03 10.75 18.60
N ILE A 505 -0.81 10.33 19.59
CA ILE A 505 -0.43 9.31 20.58
C ILE A 505 -1.60 8.36 20.79
N GLU A 506 -1.31 7.07 20.84
CA GLU A 506 -2.27 6.03 21.19
C GLU A 506 -2.09 5.69 22.68
N ALA A 507 -3.11 5.93 23.49
CA ALA A 507 -3.11 5.64 24.91
C ALA A 507 -4.53 5.38 25.41
N GLU A 508 -4.67 4.58 26.48
CA GLU A 508 -5.97 4.27 27.10
C GLU A 508 -7.01 3.70 26.09
N GLY A 509 -6.54 3.02 25.04
CA GLY A 509 -7.38 2.46 23.97
C GLY A 509 -7.94 3.49 22.98
N LYS A 510 -7.47 4.74 23.01
CA LYS A 510 -7.91 5.83 22.14
C LYS A 510 -6.73 6.52 21.45
N VAL A 511 -7.03 7.16 20.32
CA VAL A 511 -6.07 8.01 19.59
C VAL A 511 -6.30 9.46 20.00
N HIS A 512 -5.24 10.11 20.47
CA HIS A 512 -5.26 11.50 20.88
C HIS A 512 -4.43 12.33 19.91
N ARG A 513 -5.03 13.38 19.36
CA ARG A 513 -4.38 14.33 18.45
C ARG A 513 -4.13 15.64 19.19
N PHE A 514 -2.94 16.18 19.00
CA PHE A 514 -2.51 17.45 19.56
C PHE A 514 -2.02 18.37 18.45
N LEU A 515 -2.61 19.56 18.37
CA LEU A 515 -2.11 20.71 17.61
C LEU A 515 -1.19 21.56 18.50
N ALA A 516 -0.34 22.39 17.89
CA ALA A 516 0.44 23.35 18.66
C ALA A 516 -0.51 24.35 19.36
N GLY A 517 -0.33 24.54 20.66
CA GLY A 517 -1.21 25.38 21.48
C GLY A 517 -2.63 24.84 21.68
N GLU A 518 -2.84 23.52 21.55
CA GLU A 518 -4.12 22.83 21.74
C GLU A 518 -4.78 23.19 23.09
N LYS A 519 -6.06 23.61 23.06
CA LYS A 519 -6.83 23.91 24.28
C LYS A 519 -8.10 23.08 24.45
N GLU A 520 -8.48 22.30 23.44
CA GLU A 520 -9.78 21.60 23.42
C GLU A 520 -9.73 20.18 24.01
N HIS A 521 -8.53 19.66 24.29
CA HIS A 521 -8.38 18.31 24.83
C HIS A 521 -9.07 18.17 26.21
N PRO A 522 -9.84 17.08 26.47
CA PRO A 522 -10.58 16.90 27.74
C PRO A 522 -9.73 17.02 29.01
N ARG A 523 -8.45 16.66 28.92
CA ARG A 523 -7.46 16.71 30.02
C ARG A 523 -6.43 17.83 29.89
N VAL A 524 -6.75 18.89 29.13
CA VAL A 524 -5.82 20.01 28.85
C VAL A 524 -5.18 20.60 30.11
N ILE A 525 -5.95 20.79 31.18
CA ILE A 525 -5.45 21.37 32.44
C ILE A 525 -4.34 20.50 33.05
N GLU A 526 -4.51 19.19 33.03
CA GLU A 526 -3.51 18.24 33.55
C GLU A 526 -2.27 18.20 32.67
N ILE A 527 -2.45 18.21 31.34
CA ILE A 527 -1.36 18.22 30.35
C ILE A 527 -0.47 19.44 30.56
N TYR A 528 -1.03 20.63 30.67
CA TYR A 528 -0.26 21.85 30.91
C TYR A 528 0.41 21.87 32.29
N LYS A 529 -0.21 21.25 33.32
CA LYS A 529 0.47 21.04 34.62
C LYS A 529 1.68 20.13 34.46
N MET A 530 1.56 19.04 33.71
CA MET A 530 2.68 18.13 33.43
C MET A 530 3.77 18.81 32.60
N LEU A 531 3.42 19.63 31.61
CA LEU A 531 4.40 20.43 30.87
C LEU A 531 5.25 21.31 31.80
N LYS A 532 4.64 21.96 32.79
CA LYS A 532 5.37 22.74 33.80
C LYS A 532 6.26 21.90 34.72
N VAL A 533 5.95 20.61 34.91
CA VAL A 533 6.82 19.67 35.65
C VAL A 533 8.00 19.27 34.77
N ILE A 534 7.74 18.96 33.49
CA ILE A 534 8.77 18.66 32.49
C ILE A 534 9.74 19.83 32.40
N GLU A 535 9.25 21.04 32.15
CA GLU A 535 10.03 22.26 32.07
C GLU A 535 10.97 22.44 33.26
N ARG A 536 10.45 22.41 34.49
CA ARG A 536 11.27 22.53 35.70
C ARG A 536 12.38 21.49 35.75
N ARG A 537 12.06 20.21 35.53
CA ARG A 537 13.05 19.13 35.60
C ARG A 537 14.08 19.20 34.46
N LEU A 538 13.70 19.71 33.28
CA LEU A 538 14.64 19.91 32.18
C LEU A 538 15.58 21.09 32.47
N VAL A 539 15.08 22.20 33.00
CA VAL A 539 15.90 23.35 33.41
C VAL A 539 16.89 22.94 34.52
N ASP A 540 16.45 22.18 35.52
CA ASP A 540 17.33 21.61 36.56
C ASP A 540 18.42 20.70 35.98
N ALA A 541 18.14 20.06 34.84
CA ALA A 541 19.08 19.21 34.10
C ALA A 541 19.94 19.99 33.08
N GLY A 542 19.83 21.32 33.01
CA GLY A 542 20.63 22.20 32.17
C GLY A 542 20.05 22.52 30.79
N TYR A 543 18.74 22.32 30.57
CA TYR A 543 18.09 22.68 29.31
C TYR A 543 18.03 24.20 29.10
N SER A 544 18.34 24.64 27.88
CA SER A 544 18.16 26.02 27.43
C SER A 544 17.42 26.02 26.10
N PRO A 545 16.26 26.71 25.98
CA PRO A 545 15.47 26.71 24.74
C PRO A 545 16.20 27.36 23.56
N ASP A 546 16.17 26.73 22.39
CA ASP A 546 16.63 27.39 21.15
C ASP A 546 15.49 28.21 20.53
N VAL A 547 15.50 29.52 20.79
CA VAL A 547 14.55 30.50 20.25
C VAL A 547 14.87 30.99 18.84
N SER A 548 16.02 30.61 18.27
CA SER A 548 16.44 31.03 16.92
C SER A 548 15.45 30.74 15.78
N PRO A 549 14.61 29.67 15.84
CA PRO A 549 13.62 29.39 14.79
C PRO A 549 12.37 30.27 14.87
N VAL A 550 12.12 30.98 15.98
CA VAL A 550 10.93 31.82 16.16
C VAL A 550 11.16 33.18 15.50
N LEU A 551 10.78 33.26 14.22
CA LEU A 551 11.00 34.42 13.34
C LEU A 551 10.11 35.64 13.66
N HIS A 552 9.44 35.68 14.81
CA HIS A 552 8.60 36.81 15.23
C HIS A 552 9.43 37.87 15.95
N ASP A 553 9.12 39.14 15.71
CA ASP A 553 9.66 40.28 16.47
C ASP A 553 8.88 40.42 17.78
N ILE A 554 9.01 39.39 18.62
CA ILE A 554 8.38 39.26 19.94
C ILE A 554 9.48 39.07 20.99
N GLY A 555 9.18 39.39 22.25
CA GLY A 555 10.13 39.22 23.36
C GLY A 555 10.61 37.78 23.50
N GLU A 556 11.81 37.56 24.05
CA GLU A 556 12.39 36.20 24.19
C GLU A 556 11.48 35.27 25.01
N GLU A 557 10.83 35.77 26.07
CA GLU A 557 9.85 35.00 26.86
C GLU A 557 8.64 34.53 26.03
N GLU A 558 8.15 35.33 25.07
CA GLU A 558 7.04 34.93 24.20
C GLU A 558 7.49 33.89 23.15
N LYS A 559 8.76 33.93 22.73
CA LYS A 559 9.36 32.90 21.87
C LYS A 559 9.50 31.58 22.60
N GLU A 560 9.97 31.60 23.85
CA GLU A 560 10.09 30.41 24.69
C GLU A 560 8.72 29.76 24.96
N ASN A 561 7.71 30.57 25.28
CA ASN A 561 6.34 30.09 25.47
C ASN A 561 5.77 29.43 24.22
N ALA A 562 6.01 30.00 23.03
CA ALA A 562 5.56 29.41 21.76
C ALA A 562 6.18 28.04 21.47
N ILE A 563 7.42 27.81 21.91
CA ILE A 563 8.14 26.54 21.74
C ILE A 563 7.62 25.46 22.70
N TRP A 564 7.28 25.84 23.94
CA TRP A 564 6.70 24.92 24.91
C TRP A 564 5.33 24.37 24.49
N GLU A 565 4.60 25.11 23.67
CA GLU A 565 3.29 24.72 23.14
C GLU A 565 3.37 23.87 21.85
N HIS A 566 4.55 23.36 21.48
CA HIS A 566 4.66 22.42 20.36
C HIS A 566 3.87 21.12 20.62
N SER A 567 3.23 20.61 19.55
CA SER A 567 2.37 19.41 19.59
C SER A 567 3.04 18.17 20.19
N GLU A 568 4.35 18.01 19.97
CA GLU A 568 5.15 16.89 20.44
C GLU A 568 5.23 16.90 21.96
N ARG A 569 5.45 18.08 22.55
CA ARG A 569 5.58 18.25 24.00
C ARG A 569 4.25 17.99 24.68
N LEU A 570 3.15 18.45 24.09
CA LEU A 570 1.79 18.16 24.57
C LEU A 570 1.51 16.65 24.55
N ALA A 571 1.87 15.97 23.46
CA ALA A 571 1.71 14.52 23.34
C ALA A 571 2.60 13.75 24.34
N ILE A 572 3.86 14.15 24.56
CA ILE A 572 4.74 13.54 25.57
C ILE A 572 4.21 13.77 26.98
N ALA A 573 3.76 14.99 27.29
CA ALA A 573 3.19 15.33 28.60
C ALA A 573 1.95 14.49 28.89
N PHE A 574 1.06 14.34 27.90
CA PHE A 574 -0.07 13.43 28.00
C PHE A 574 0.39 11.98 28.18
N GLY A 575 1.36 11.50 27.39
CA GLY A 575 1.93 10.17 27.51
C GLY A 575 2.46 9.88 28.92
N LEU A 576 3.24 10.79 29.50
CA LEU A 576 3.76 10.69 30.86
C LEU A 576 2.65 10.68 31.92
N LEU A 577 1.58 11.45 31.71
CA LEU A 577 0.42 11.45 32.62
C LEU A 577 -0.31 10.11 32.64
N VAL A 578 -0.59 9.52 31.47
CA VAL A 578 -1.42 8.31 31.36
C VAL A 578 -0.63 7.01 31.52
N THR A 579 0.69 7.06 31.42
CA THR A 579 1.58 5.89 31.60
C THR A 579 2.42 5.95 32.88
N HIS A 580 2.06 6.83 33.82
CA HIS A 580 2.83 7.05 35.05
C HIS A 580 3.04 5.77 35.88
N ASP A 581 2.01 4.93 36.00
CA ASP A 581 2.05 3.67 36.75
C ASP A 581 2.75 2.51 36.03
N LYS A 582 3.07 2.67 34.75
CA LYS A 582 3.67 1.61 33.91
C LYS A 582 5.13 1.92 33.64
N VAL A 583 5.96 1.73 34.67
CA VAL A 583 7.40 1.94 34.55
C VAL A 583 7.98 1.03 33.46
N GLY A 584 8.54 1.62 32.41
CA GLY A 584 9.10 0.91 31.25
C GLY A 584 8.24 0.93 29.99
N ASP A 585 7.00 1.43 30.04
CA ASP A 585 6.20 1.60 28.82
C ASP A 585 6.77 2.73 27.95
N CYS A 586 7.05 2.40 26.70
CA CYS A 586 7.55 3.34 25.69
C CYS A 586 6.43 4.28 25.21
N ILE A 587 6.71 5.59 25.20
CA ILE A 587 5.82 6.61 24.64
C ILE A 587 6.05 6.68 23.13
N ARG A 588 5.00 6.44 22.34
CA ARG A 588 5.07 6.46 20.87
C ARG A 588 4.27 7.63 20.32
N ILE A 589 4.93 8.42 19.49
CA ILE A 589 4.36 9.63 18.89
C ILE A 589 4.53 9.57 17.39
N VAL A 590 3.46 9.92 16.66
CA VAL A 590 3.50 10.12 15.22
C VAL A 590 3.31 11.60 14.92
N LYS A 591 4.24 12.18 14.17
CA LYS A 591 4.18 13.57 13.73
C LYS A 591 4.06 13.64 12.21
N ASN A 592 3.19 14.53 11.73
CA ASN A 592 3.01 14.74 10.29
C ASN A 592 4.14 15.54 9.63
N LEU A 593 4.83 16.37 10.40
CA LEU A 593 5.98 17.16 9.97
C LEU A 593 7.27 16.62 10.60
N ARG A 594 8.41 16.99 10.04
CA ARG A 594 9.71 16.73 10.64
C ARG A 594 9.80 17.39 12.02
N VAL A 595 10.37 16.68 13.00
CA VAL A 595 10.59 17.23 14.36
C VAL A 595 11.54 18.42 14.26
N CYS A 596 11.33 19.50 15.02
CA CYS A 596 12.29 20.61 15.05
C CYS A 596 13.50 20.29 15.94
N GLY A 597 14.62 20.99 15.73
CA GLY A 597 15.88 20.74 16.45
C GLY A 597 15.73 20.77 17.97
N ASP A 598 15.01 21.78 18.45
CA ASP A 598 14.73 21.96 19.86
C ASP A 598 13.80 20.86 20.44
N CYS A 599 12.73 20.47 19.74
CA CYS A 599 11.90 19.33 20.17
C CYS A 599 12.69 18.01 20.20
N HIS A 600 13.62 17.81 19.26
CA HIS A 600 14.50 16.64 19.25
C HIS A 600 15.42 16.63 20.50
N GLU A 601 16.02 17.76 20.87
CA GLU A 601 16.83 17.89 22.08
C GLU A 601 16.00 17.67 23.35
N VAL A 602 14.81 18.26 23.42
CA VAL A 602 13.87 18.05 24.53
C VAL A 602 13.46 16.59 24.66
N CYS A 603 13.22 15.87 23.55
CA CYS A 603 12.92 14.43 23.61
C CYS A 603 14.08 13.63 24.20
N LYS A 604 15.34 13.93 23.83
CA LYS A 604 16.54 13.33 24.45
C LYS A 604 16.53 13.59 25.96
N MET A 605 16.41 14.86 26.36
CA MET A 605 16.47 15.22 27.77
C MET A 605 15.32 14.61 28.60
N ILE A 606 14.09 14.61 28.07
CA ILE A 606 12.96 13.95 28.75
C ILE A 606 13.24 12.47 28.92
N SER A 607 13.74 11.78 27.89
CA SER A 607 14.08 10.37 27.98
C SER A 607 15.07 10.08 29.11
N LYS A 608 16.08 10.93 29.28
CA LYS A 608 17.07 10.84 30.37
C LYS A 608 16.46 11.13 31.75
N VAL A 609 15.77 12.26 31.89
CA VAL A 609 15.30 12.80 33.18
C VAL A 609 14.11 12.00 33.74
N PHE A 610 13.26 11.49 32.86
CA PHE A 610 12.09 10.70 33.24
C PHE A 610 12.33 9.19 33.12
N GLU A 611 13.51 8.76 32.68
CA GLU A 611 13.86 7.34 32.48
C GLU A 611 12.79 6.61 31.64
N ARG A 612 12.47 7.20 30.49
CA ARG A 612 11.45 6.72 29.57
C ARG A 612 11.99 6.62 28.16
N GLU A 613 11.71 5.50 27.51
CA GLU A 613 11.90 5.36 26.07
C GLU A 613 10.80 6.16 25.35
N ILE A 614 11.22 7.02 24.42
CA ILE A 614 10.31 7.78 23.58
C ILE A 614 10.64 7.45 22.13
N ILE A 615 9.65 7.04 21.35
CA ILE A 615 9.79 6.82 19.92
C ILE A 615 8.95 7.86 19.20
N VAL A 616 9.60 8.70 18.40
CA VAL A 616 8.92 9.67 17.55
C VAL A 616 9.12 9.26 16.10
N ARG A 617 8.02 8.95 15.41
CA ARG A 617 7.97 8.84 13.96
C ARG A 617 7.67 10.21 13.39
N ASP A 618 8.55 10.74 12.56
CA ASP A 618 8.29 11.94 11.79
C ASP A 618 8.05 11.61 10.30
N GLY A 619 7.89 12.65 9.48
CA GLY A 619 7.65 12.48 8.04
C GLY A 619 8.81 11.82 7.27
N SER A 620 9.96 11.60 7.90
CA SER A 620 11.18 11.07 7.26
C SER A 620 11.70 9.78 7.89
N ARG A 621 11.66 9.64 9.23
CA ARG A 621 12.30 8.55 9.96
C ARG A 621 11.71 8.35 11.35
N PHE A 622 12.20 7.33 12.04
CA PHE A 622 12.04 7.17 13.46
C PHE A 622 13.23 7.75 14.23
N HIS A 623 12.90 8.30 15.39
CA HIS A 623 13.82 8.74 16.42
C HIS A 623 13.51 7.95 17.69
N HIS A 624 14.40 7.04 18.06
CA HIS A 624 14.35 6.31 19.33
C HIS A 624 15.20 7.05 20.34
N PHE A 625 14.55 7.67 21.33
CA PHE A 625 15.18 8.40 22.41
C PHE A 625 15.28 7.50 23.64
N ILE A 626 16.51 7.17 24.03
CA ILE A 626 16.80 6.28 25.16
C ILE A 626 17.95 6.89 25.95
N GLY A 627 17.71 7.20 27.23
CA GLY A 627 18.76 7.62 28.16
C GLY A 627 19.45 8.95 27.83
N GLY A 628 18.83 9.80 27.02
CA GLY A 628 19.45 11.06 26.56
C GLY A 628 20.09 11.00 25.18
N GLU A 629 20.08 9.84 24.54
CA GLU A 629 20.61 9.67 23.18
C GLU A 629 19.47 9.41 22.20
N CYS A 630 19.71 9.70 20.91
CA CYS A 630 18.79 9.36 19.84
C CYS A 630 19.46 8.38 18.87
N SER A 631 18.69 7.42 18.36
CA SER A 631 19.11 6.51 17.26
C SER A 631 19.64 7.20 16.00
N CYS A 632 19.44 8.52 15.85
CA CYS A 632 19.99 9.29 14.75
C CYS A 632 21.44 9.71 14.94
N LEU A 633 22.00 9.61 16.15
CA LEU A 633 23.33 10.11 16.48
C LEU A 633 23.51 11.60 16.12
N ASP A 634 22.43 12.38 16.26
CA ASP A 634 22.32 13.77 15.83
C ASP A 634 22.60 14.01 14.33
N TYR A 635 22.59 12.94 13.53
CA TYR A 635 22.68 12.96 12.07
C TYR A 635 21.29 12.74 11.47
N TRP A 636 20.51 13.81 11.35
CA TRP A 636 19.14 13.72 10.84
C TRP A 636 18.70 14.89 9.97
#